data_AF-A0A3L8DMU5-F1
#
_entry.id   AF-A0A3L8DMU5-F1
#
_cell.length_a   1.000
_cell.length_b   1.000
_cell.length_c   1.000
_cell.angle_alpha   90.00
_cell.angle_beta   90.00
_cell.angle_gamma   90.00
#
_symmetry.space_group_name_H-M   'P 1'
#
loop_
_entity.id
_entity.type
_entity.pdbx_description
1 polymer ?
#
loop_
_entity_poly.entity_id
_entity_poly.type
_entity_poly.pdbx_seq_one_letter_code
_entity_poly.pdbx_strand_id
1 'polypeptide(L)'
;MSNVNNRSVTYNNVRDIDSRVSVSIPYIKGFSENVSRILKRFKLNVIHVTNKKLKCVIKCGKDRLSHEDKTGVIYKINCANCDACYFGQTKRHLDTRVKEHILDVKKREGNWSVVSKHRVNGGHEFEWSNVNVLHQEMLLSKRLIAEMIFIKRHTSSLNLQKDTERLPGIYDIVLTKIYCFD
;
A
#
# COMPACT_ATOMS: atom_id res chain seq x y z
N MET A 1 -32.29 28.63 -46.56
CA MET A 1 -32.42 27.51 -45.59
C MET A 1 -31.15 26.69 -45.65
N SER A 2 -30.60 26.33 -44.48
CA SER A 2 -29.61 25.25 -44.20
C SER A 2 -28.32 25.24 -45.04
N ASN A 3 -27.15 25.73 -44.59
CA ASN A 3 -26.37 25.43 -43.37
C ASN A 3 -25.66 24.05 -43.39
N VAL A 4 -24.33 24.11 -43.26
CA VAL A 4 -23.44 23.28 -42.41
C VAL A 4 -22.26 22.56 -43.10
N ASN A 5 -21.07 23.09 -42.76
CA ASN A 5 -19.76 22.48 -42.47
C ASN A 5 -19.16 21.45 -43.43
N ASN A 6 -18.10 21.90 -44.10
CA ASN A 6 -16.93 21.05 -44.33
C ASN A 6 -15.86 21.39 -43.27
N ARG A 7 -15.59 20.44 -42.37
CA ARG A 7 -14.55 20.53 -41.33
C ARG A 7 -13.18 20.30 -41.97
N SER A 8 -12.40 21.36 -42.17
CA SER A 8 -10.95 21.26 -42.31
C SER A 8 -10.30 21.60 -40.96
N VAL A 9 -9.70 20.57 -40.38
CA VAL A 9 -8.86 20.62 -39.19
C VAL A 9 -7.65 21.50 -39.50
N THR A 10 -7.49 22.62 -38.78
CA THR A 10 -6.22 23.34 -38.74
C THR A 10 -5.67 23.30 -37.32
N TYR A 11 -4.50 22.70 -37.24
CA TYR A 11 -3.65 22.60 -36.06
C TYR A 11 -3.13 23.97 -35.64
N ASN A 12 -2.82 24.07 -34.34
CA ASN A 12 -1.95 25.03 -33.67
C ASN A 12 -2.59 26.32 -33.15
N ASN A 13 -2.91 26.30 -31.85
CA ASN A 13 -2.51 27.39 -30.97
C ASN A 13 -1.82 26.77 -29.75
N VAL A 14 -0.50 26.62 -29.88
CA VAL A 14 0.41 26.41 -28.76
C VAL A 14 0.17 27.57 -27.79
N ARG A 15 -0.41 27.27 -26.63
CA ARG A 15 -0.52 28.26 -25.56
C ARG A 15 0.90 28.60 -25.16
N ASP A 16 1.27 29.84 -25.41
CA ASP A 16 2.51 30.45 -24.96
C ASP A 16 2.56 30.36 -23.43
N ILE A 17 3.23 29.31 -22.93
CA ILE A 17 3.50 29.15 -21.51
C ILE A 17 4.65 30.11 -21.23
N ASP A 18 4.29 31.32 -20.81
CA ASP A 18 5.19 32.26 -20.15
C ASP A 18 5.84 31.52 -18.98
N SER A 19 7.07 31.03 -19.20
CA SER A 19 7.83 30.13 -18.34
C SER A 19 8.40 30.87 -17.13
N ARG A 20 7.55 31.64 -16.42
CA ARG A 20 7.96 32.32 -15.19
C ARG A 20 8.35 31.30 -14.15
N VAL A 21 9.64 31.30 -13.82
CA VAL A 21 10.20 30.53 -12.71
C VAL A 21 9.43 30.91 -11.44
N SER A 22 8.87 29.91 -10.77
CA SER A 22 8.04 30.09 -9.57
C SER A 22 8.85 29.74 -8.32
N VAL A 23 8.79 30.61 -7.31
CA VAL A 23 9.44 30.45 -6.02
C VAL A 23 8.37 30.34 -4.93
N SER A 24 8.48 29.33 -4.07
CA SER A 24 7.59 29.14 -2.93
C SER A 24 8.25 29.69 -1.66
N ILE A 25 7.58 30.61 -0.96
CA ILE A 25 8.06 31.16 0.32
C ILE A 25 6.97 31.06 1.40
N PRO A 26 7.34 30.84 2.68
CA PRO A 26 6.37 30.88 3.75
C PRO A 26 5.76 32.28 3.90
N TYR A 27 4.44 32.37 4.12
CA TYR A 27 3.81 33.64 4.46
C TYR A 27 4.24 34.08 5.88
N ILE A 28 4.94 35.21 5.94
CA ILE A 28 5.37 35.88 7.17
C ILE A 28 4.96 37.34 7.02
N LYS A 29 3.94 37.75 7.77
CA LYS A 29 3.34 39.09 7.71
C LYS A 29 4.43 40.17 7.82
N GLY A 30 4.46 41.07 6.84
CA GLY A 30 5.39 42.20 6.76
C GLY A 30 6.75 41.88 6.14
N PHE A 31 7.19 40.62 6.15
CA PHE A 31 8.47 40.20 5.58
C PHE A 31 8.29 39.57 4.19
N SER A 32 7.45 38.55 4.10
CA SER A 32 7.23 37.78 2.87
C SER A 32 6.69 38.63 1.72
N GLU A 33 5.88 39.64 2.03
CA GLU A 33 5.33 40.58 1.05
C GLU A 33 6.41 41.50 0.46
N ASN A 34 7.37 41.93 1.29
CA ASN A 34 8.50 42.74 0.84
C ASN A 34 9.42 41.94 -0.09
N VAL A 35 9.73 40.71 0.30
CA VAL A 35 10.49 39.77 -0.53
C VAL A 35 9.75 39.47 -1.84
N SER A 36 8.44 39.21 -1.77
CA SER A 36 7.59 38.96 -2.95
C SER A 36 7.62 40.14 -3.92
N ARG A 37 7.57 41.38 -3.41
CA ARG A 37 7.61 42.60 -4.22
C ARG A 37 8.94 42.76 -4.96
N ILE A 38 10.06 42.41 -4.33
CA ILE A 38 11.38 42.44 -4.95
C ILE A 38 11.46 41.37 -6.04
N LEU A 39 11.10 40.12 -5.73
CA LEU A 39 11.17 38.99 -6.68
C LEU A 39 10.28 39.18 -7.92
N LYS A 40 9.11 39.83 -7.77
CA LYS A 40 8.25 40.18 -8.91
C LYS A 40 8.91 41.13 -9.92
N ARG A 41 9.83 42.00 -9.48
CA ARG A 41 10.60 42.89 -10.40
C ARG A 41 11.54 42.09 -11.31
N PHE A 42 12.00 40.93 -10.84
CA PHE A 42 12.83 39.99 -11.59
C PHE A 42 12.00 38.98 -12.41
N LYS A 43 10.71 39.24 -12.64
CA LYS A 43 9.79 38.34 -13.37
C LYS A 43 9.61 36.95 -12.73
N LEU A 44 9.89 36.81 -11.44
CA LEU A 44 9.64 35.58 -10.69
C LEU A 44 8.21 35.57 -10.13
N ASN A 45 7.53 34.44 -10.29
CA ASN A 45 6.24 34.22 -9.66
C ASN A 45 6.45 33.76 -8.21
N VAL A 46 5.76 34.37 -7.25
CA VAL A 46 5.93 34.06 -5.83
C VAL A 46 4.66 33.45 -5.28
N ILE A 47 4.77 32.20 -4.83
CA ILE A 47 3.69 31.44 -4.23
C ILE A 47 3.90 31.43 -2.72
N HIS A 48 2.95 32.01 -1.99
CA HIS A 48 2.98 31.97 -0.52
C HIS A 48 2.45 30.62 -0.05
N VAL A 49 3.24 29.94 0.77
CA VAL A 49 2.87 28.65 1.39
C VAL A 49 2.75 28.79 2.90
N THR A 50 1.92 27.97 3.52
CA THR A 50 1.78 27.93 4.98
C THR A 50 2.55 26.73 5.54
N ASN A 51 3.49 26.98 6.44
CA ASN A 51 4.28 25.91 7.08
C ASN A 51 3.40 24.99 7.96
N LYS A 52 2.37 25.54 8.61
CA LYS A 52 1.42 24.80 9.43
C LYS A 52 0.10 24.57 8.67
N LYS A 53 0.03 23.49 7.90
CA LYS A 53 -1.25 23.06 7.30
C LYS A 53 -2.23 22.67 8.40
N LEU A 54 -3.52 22.96 8.23
CA LEU A 54 -4.57 22.63 9.22
C LEU A 54 -4.52 21.15 9.63
N LYS A 55 -4.21 20.23 8.71
CA LYS A 55 -4.03 18.79 9.02
C LYS A 55 -2.99 18.45 10.09
N CYS A 56 -2.02 19.35 10.33
CA CYS A 56 -1.00 19.16 11.36
C CYS A 56 -1.51 19.56 12.76
N VAL A 57 -2.49 20.48 12.81
CA VAL A 57 -3.09 21.01 14.05
C VAL A 57 -4.38 20.26 14.37
N ILE A 58 -5.25 20.14 13.38
CA ILE A 58 -6.51 19.40 13.41
C ILE A 58 -6.21 18.02 12.81
N LYS A 59 -5.77 17.10 13.66
CA LYS A 59 -5.78 15.68 13.32
C LYS A 59 -7.22 15.20 13.53
N CYS A 60 -7.81 14.52 12.55
CA CYS A 60 -8.99 13.72 12.84
C CYS A 60 -8.56 12.65 13.85
N GLY A 61 -8.88 12.86 15.13
CA GLY A 61 -8.65 11.91 16.21
C GLY A 61 -9.60 10.72 16.09
N LYS A 62 -9.51 9.99 14.98
CA LYS A 62 -10.22 8.72 14.87
C LYS A 62 -9.63 7.78 15.91
N ASP A 63 -10.51 7.04 16.55
CA ASP A 63 -10.10 6.01 17.49
C ASP A 63 -9.13 5.04 16.81
N ARG A 64 -8.12 4.62 17.56
CA ARG A 64 -7.21 3.58 17.10
C ARG A 64 -8.02 2.30 16.94
N LEU A 65 -8.07 1.77 15.73
CA LEU A 65 -8.69 0.48 15.48
C LEU A 65 -7.96 -0.60 16.27
N SER A 66 -8.73 -1.56 16.78
CA SER A 66 -8.18 -2.78 17.35
C SER A 66 -7.35 -3.51 16.29
N HIS A 67 -6.50 -4.44 16.74
CA HIS A 67 -5.65 -5.20 15.81
C HIS A 67 -6.46 -6.06 14.83
N GLU A 68 -7.58 -6.60 15.29
CA GLU A 68 -8.54 -7.42 14.55
C GLU A 68 -9.32 -6.63 13.50
N ASP A 69 -9.60 -5.37 13.79
CA ASP A 69 -10.37 -4.47 12.91
C ASP A 69 -9.53 -3.81 11.82
N LYS A 70 -8.22 -4.07 11.78
CA LYS A 70 -7.37 -3.52 10.72
C LYS A 70 -7.75 -4.09 9.36
N THR A 71 -7.73 -3.22 8.36
CA THR A 71 -7.99 -3.54 6.95
C THR A 71 -6.77 -3.23 6.10
N GLY A 72 -6.69 -3.85 4.91
CA GLY A 72 -5.57 -3.63 4.00
C GLY A 72 -4.25 -4.15 4.56
N VAL A 73 -4.28 -5.25 5.31
CA VAL A 73 -3.10 -5.76 6.02
C VAL A 73 -2.50 -6.97 5.33
N ILE A 74 -1.20 -7.12 5.52
CA ILE A 74 -0.46 -8.37 5.31
C ILE A 74 -0.23 -8.96 6.70
N TYR A 75 -0.60 -10.22 6.87
CA TYR A 75 -0.56 -10.91 8.14
C TYR A 75 0.15 -12.25 8.04
N LYS A 76 0.61 -12.75 9.18
CA LYS A 76 1.21 -14.07 9.37
C LYS A 76 0.42 -14.85 10.41
N ILE A 77 0.17 -16.12 10.14
CA ILE A 77 -0.39 -17.08 11.10
C ILE A 77 0.62 -18.22 11.25
N ASN A 78 1.03 -18.51 12.48
CA ASN A 78 1.93 -19.63 12.77
C ASN A 78 1.14 -20.91 13.02
N CYS A 79 1.69 -22.04 12.60
CA CYS A 79 1.27 -23.34 13.08
C CYS A 79 1.74 -23.50 14.54
N ALA A 80 0.89 -24.02 15.42
CA ALA A 80 1.23 -24.26 16.81
C ALA A 80 2.02 -25.58 17.00
N ASN A 81 2.05 -26.44 15.98
CA ASN A 81 2.61 -27.79 16.07
C ASN A 81 3.92 -27.97 15.27
N CYS A 82 4.29 -27.02 14.41
CA CYS A 82 5.55 -27.04 13.67
C CYS A 82 5.97 -25.64 13.24
N ASP A 83 7.19 -25.50 12.69
CA ASP A 83 7.75 -24.21 12.26
C ASP A 83 7.09 -23.60 11.02
N ALA A 84 6.05 -24.23 10.49
CA ALA A 84 5.34 -23.75 9.33
C ALA A 84 4.52 -22.49 9.65
N CYS A 85 4.46 -21.57 8.69
CA CYS A 85 3.63 -20.38 8.81
C CYS A 85 2.95 -20.04 7.48
N TYR A 86 1.83 -19.33 7.56
CA TYR A 86 1.11 -18.86 6.39
C TYR A 86 1.12 -17.33 6.36
N PHE A 87 1.44 -16.79 5.19
CA PHE A 87 1.33 -15.35 4.92
C PHE A 87 0.12 -15.11 4.03
N GLY A 88 -0.66 -14.11 4.39
CA GLY A 88 -1.82 -13.71 3.59
C GLY A 88 -2.02 -12.21 3.63
N GLN A 89 -2.74 -11.69 2.63
CA GLN A 89 -3.26 -10.33 2.67
C GLN A 89 -4.79 -10.30 2.77
N THR A 90 -5.33 -9.20 3.27
CA THR A 90 -6.77 -8.93 3.22
C THR A 90 -7.07 -7.45 3.01
N LYS A 91 -8.08 -7.15 2.17
CA LYS A 91 -8.67 -5.80 2.08
C LYS A 91 -9.74 -5.58 3.16
N ARG A 92 -10.30 -6.66 3.70
CA ARG A 92 -11.35 -6.66 4.72
C ARG A 92 -10.70 -6.65 6.11
N HIS A 93 -11.53 -6.67 7.16
CA HIS A 93 -11.05 -6.83 8.52
C HIS A 93 -10.26 -8.14 8.66
N LEU A 94 -9.20 -8.10 9.45
CA LEU A 94 -8.34 -9.25 9.69
C LEU A 94 -9.14 -10.39 10.33
N ASP A 95 -9.95 -10.08 11.35
CA ASP A 95 -10.79 -11.06 12.05
C ASP A 95 -11.71 -11.82 11.08
N THR A 96 -12.35 -11.12 10.14
CA THR A 96 -13.19 -11.79 9.13
C THR A 96 -12.38 -12.78 8.29
N ARG A 97 -11.14 -12.43 7.91
CA ARG A 97 -10.28 -13.32 7.12
C ARG A 97 -9.81 -14.53 7.93
N VAL A 98 -9.52 -14.34 9.21
CA VAL A 98 -9.15 -15.43 10.13
C VAL A 98 -10.30 -16.40 10.32
N LYS A 99 -11.51 -15.90 10.58
CA LYS A 99 -12.74 -16.71 10.69
C LYS A 99 -13.00 -17.54 9.43
N GLU A 100 -12.74 -16.98 8.24
CA GLU A 100 -12.85 -17.75 7.00
C GLU A 100 -11.90 -18.93 6.96
N HIS A 101 -10.63 -18.77 7.35
CA HIS A 101 -9.68 -19.87 7.41
C HIS A 101 -10.10 -20.94 8.43
N ILE A 102 -10.61 -20.53 9.59
CA ILE A 102 -11.12 -21.48 10.60
C ILE A 102 -12.29 -22.30 10.05
N LEU A 103 -13.22 -21.66 9.34
CA LEU A 103 -14.41 -22.29 8.78
C LEU A 103 -14.14 -23.05 7.48
N ASP A 104 -13.00 -22.84 6.84
CA ASP A 104 -12.65 -23.41 5.53
C ASP A 104 -12.60 -24.94 5.55
N VAL A 105 -12.26 -25.55 6.69
CA VAL A 105 -12.31 -27.02 6.90
C VAL A 105 -13.70 -27.62 6.74
N LYS A 106 -14.77 -26.82 6.90
CA LYS A 106 -16.16 -27.28 6.71
C LYS A 106 -16.53 -27.42 5.23
N LYS A 107 -15.69 -26.93 4.31
CA LYS A 107 -15.89 -27.13 2.87
C LYS A 107 -15.55 -28.57 2.49
N ARG A 108 -15.96 -28.99 1.30
CA ARG A 108 -15.53 -30.28 0.71
C ARG A 108 -13.99 -30.30 0.59
N GLU A 109 -13.39 -31.45 0.87
CA GLU A 109 -11.93 -31.67 0.94
C GLU A 109 -11.13 -31.09 -0.25
N GLY A 110 -11.65 -31.23 -1.48
CA GLY A 110 -11.01 -30.67 -2.68
C GLY A 110 -10.91 -29.14 -2.73
N ASN A 111 -11.71 -28.43 -1.93
CA ASN A 111 -11.83 -26.98 -1.93
C ASN A 111 -11.11 -26.30 -0.74
N TRP A 112 -10.36 -27.06 0.05
CA TRP A 112 -9.58 -26.50 1.16
C TRP A 112 -8.42 -25.62 0.69
N SER A 113 -8.23 -24.53 1.40
CA SER A 113 -7.02 -23.71 1.34
C SER A 113 -5.78 -24.49 1.80
N VAL A 114 -4.59 -23.96 1.51
CA VAL A 114 -3.33 -24.56 2.01
C VAL A 114 -3.27 -24.63 3.53
N VAL A 115 -3.87 -23.64 4.21
CA VAL A 115 -3.97 -23.59 5.67
C VAL A 115 -4.80 -24.77 6.18
N SER A 116 -6.00 -24.96 5.63
CA SER A 116 -6.89 -26.07 6.00
C SER A 116 -6.32 -27.44 5.66
N LYS A 117 -5.68 -27.59 4.49
CA LYS A 117 -5.02 -28.84 4.10
C LYS A 117 -3.91 -29.20 5.10
N HIS A 118 -3.07 -28.23 5.46
CA HIS A 118 -2.02 -28.43 6.46
C HIS A 118 -2.60 -28.82 7.82
N ARG A 119 -3.64 -28.09 8.27
CA ARG A 119 -4.36 -28.33 9.53
C ARG A 119 -4.91 -29.75 9.60
N VAL A 120 -5.71 -30.16 8.61
CA VAL A 120 -6.43 -31.45 8.63
C VAL A 120 -5.48 -32.61 8.38
N ASN A 121 -4.64 -32.53 7.34
CA ASN A 121 -3.77 -33.66 6.96
C ASN A 121 -2.64 -33.88 7.97
N GLY A 122 -2.14 -32.80 8.59
CA GLY A 122 -1.12 -32.87 9.62
C GLY A 122 -1.68 -33.11 11.02
N GLY A 123 -3.00 -33.01 11.23
CA GLY A 123 -3.58 -32.96 12.58
C GLY A 123 -3.04 -31.78 13.40
N HIS A 124 -2.69 -30.69 12.72
CA HIS A 124 -2.11 -29.49 13.31
C HIS A 124 -3.19 -28.45 13.62
N GLU A 125 -2.83 -27.47 14.44
CA GLU A 125 -3.65 -26.30 14.75
C GLU A 125 -2.85 -25.01 14.54
N PHE A 126 -3.54 -23.92 14.23
CA PHE A 126 -2.91 -22.60 14.08
C PHE A 126 -3.21 -21.70 15.29
N GLU A 127 -2.31 -20.74 15.53
CA GLU A 127 -2.50 -19.71 16.56
C GLU A 127 -3.52 -18.63 16.13
N TRP A 128 -4.81 -18.98 16.09
CA TRP A 128 -5.87 -18.11 15.59
C TRP A 128 -6.06 -16.80 16.36
N SER A 129 -5.74 -16.79 17.66
CA SER A 129 -5.85 -15.60 18.52
C SER A 129 -4.63 -14.67 18.44
N ASN A 130 -3.50 -15.15 17.89
CA ASN A 130 -2.24 -14.42 17.87
C ASN A 130 -1.76 -14.19 16.43
N VAL A 131 -2.58 -13.52 15.63
CA VAL A 131 -2.26 -13.23 14.23
C VAL A 131 -1.39 -11.97 14.13
N ASN A 132 -0.18 -12.11 13.59
CA ASN A 132 0.75 -11.00 13.45
C ASN A 132 0.40 -10.16 12.21
N VAL A 133 0.12 -8.87 12.39
CA VAL A 133 0.07 -7.91 11.26
C VAL A 133 1.49 -7.42 11.00
N LEU A 134 2.01 -7.74 9.82
CA LEU A 134 3.38 -7.41 9.42
C LEU A 134 3.47 -6.04 8.75
N HIS A 135 2.45 -5.70 7.95
CA HIS A 135 2.42 -4.47 7.18
C HIS A 135 0.97 -4.07 6.86
N GLN A 136 0.73 -2.78 6.63
CA GLN A 136 -0.57 -2.25 6.24
C GLN A 136 -0.42 -1.40 4.98
N GLU A 137 -1.15 -1.77 3.92
CA GLU A 137 -1.11 -1.10 2.62
C GLU A 137 -2.48 -1.19 1.94
N MET A 138 -3.09 -0.04 1.66
CA MET A 138 -4.42 0.04 1.07
C MET A 138 -4.41 -0.26 -0.44
N LEU A 139 -3.32 0.10 -1.12
CA LEU A 139 -3.16 -0.14 -2.56
C LEU A 139 -2.89 -1.61 -2.83
N LEU A 140 -3.78 -2.25 -3.60
CA LEU A 140 -3.70 -3.68 -3.87
C LEU A 140 -2.37 -4.09 -4.52
N SER A 141 -1.89 -3.33 -5.50
CA SER A 141 -0.64 -3.64 -6.21
C SER A 141 0.56 -3.71 -5.26
N LYS A 142 0.70 -2.71 -4.39
CA LYS A 142 1.77 -2.66 -3.39
C LYS A 142 1.64 -3.76 -2.34
N ARG A 143 0.41 -4.04 -1.91
CA ARG A 143 0.12 -5.09 -0.93
C ARG A 143 0.42 -6.49 -1.45
N LEU A 144 0.11 -6.77 -2.72
CA LEU A 144 0.49 -8.04 -3.36
C LEU A 144 2.01 -8.19 -3.41
N ILE A 145 2.75 -7.14 -3.80
CA ILE A 145 4.22 -7.18 -3.80
C ILE A 145 4.76 -7.41 -2.38
N ALA A 146 4.20 -6.72 -1.37
CA ALA A 146 4.60 -6.89 0.02
C ALA A 146 4.36 -8.34 0.50
N GLU A 147 3.19 -8.92 0.22
CA GLU A 147 2.89 -10.32 0.51
C GLU A 147 3.92 -11.27 -0.12
N MET A 148 4.23 -11.09 -1.41
CA MET A 148 5.25 -11.89 -2.12
C MET A 148 6.62 -11.79 -1.46
N ILE A 149 7.02 -10.59 -1.06
CA ILE A 149 8.29 -10.35 -0.35
C ILE A 149 8.30 -11.12 0.99
N PHE A 150 7.22 -11.04 1.77
CA PHE A 150 7.15 -11.77 3.05
C PHE A 150 7.19 -13.28 2.85
N ILE A 151 6.52 -13.82 1.83
CA ILE A 151 6.58 -15.24 1.48
C ILE A 151 8.02 -15.64 1.12
N LYS A 152 8.66 -14.91 0.21
CA LYS A 152 10.03 -15.20 -0.26
C LYS A 152 11.09 -15.09 0.85
N ARG A 153 10.84 -14.25 1.85
CA ARG A 153 11.72 -14.06 3.02
C ARG A 153 11.59 -15.15 4.08
N HIS A 154 10.67 -16.11 3.94
CA HIS A 154 10.51 -17.18 4.92
C HIS A 154 10.57 -18.55 4.25
N THR A 155 11.49 -19.38 4.70
CA THR A 155 11.72 -20.73 4.16
C THR A 155 10.60 -21.70 4.52
N SER A 156 9.98 -21.55 5.70
CA SER A 156 8.91 -22.42 6.21
C SER A 156 7.49 -21.94 5.85
N SER A 157 7.34 -21.21 4.75
CA SER A 157 6.04 -20.69 4.32
C SER A 157 5.18 -21.80 3.68
N LEU A 158 3.91 -21.88 4.07
CA LEU A 158 2.90 -22.78 3.49
C LEU A 158 2.34 -22.28 2.14
N ASN A 159 2.66 -21.04 1.76
CA ASN A 159 2.20 -20.45 0.51
C ASN A 159 2.69 -21.23 -0.71
N LEU A 160 1.93 -21.18 -1.79
CA LEU A 160 2.26 -21.89 -3.03
C LEU A 160 3.26 -21.05 -3.84
N GLN A 161 4.13 -21.71 -4.62
CA GLN A 161 5.11 -21.00 -5.46
C GLN A 161 4.44 -19.97 -6.40
N LYS A 162 3.24 -20.31 -6.90
CA LYS A 162 2.39 -19.43 -7.71
C LYS A 162 2.03 -18.10 -7.06
N ASP A 163 2.02 -18.05 -5.72
CA ASP A 163 1.72 -16.84 -4.96
C ASP A 163 2.82 -15.79 -5.14
N THR A 164 4.00 -16.18 -5.64
CA THR A 164 5.18 -15.29 -5.82
C THR A 164 5.63 -15.12 -7.28
N GLU A 165 4.93 -15.71 -8.25
CA GLU A 165 5.32 -15.71 -9.67
C GLU A 165 5.50 -14.31 -10.28
N ARG A 166 4.74 -13.32 -9.80
CA ARG A 166 4.81 -11.95 -10.32
C ARG A 166 6.00 -11.14 -9.81
N LEU A 167 6.78 -11.70 -8.88
CA LEU A 167 8.00 -11.06 -8.39
C LEU A 167 9.20 -11.62 -9.16
N PRO A 168 9.87 -10.83 -10.01
CA PRO A 168 11.01 -11.31 -10.78
C PRO A 168 12.14 -11.84 -9.90
N GLY A 169 12.73 -12.97 -10.28
CA GLY A 169 13.81 -13.61 -9.51
C GLY A 169 15.07 -12.75 -9.32
N ILE A 170 15.24 -11.66 -10.08
CA ILE A 170 16.32 -10.69 -9.87
C ILE A 170 16.32 -10.12 -8.43
N TYR A 171 15.15 -10.07 -7.79
CA TYR A 171 15.00 -9.60 -6.41
C TYR A 171 15.39 -10.66 -5.38
N ASP A 172 15.48 -11.94 -5.73
CA ASP A 172 15.82 -13.03 -4.80
C ASP A 172 17.21 -12.78 -4.16
N ILE A 173 18.16 -12.19 -4.91
CA ILE A 173 19.50 -11.81 -4.40
C ILE A 173 19.42 -10.82 -3.25
N VAL A 174 18.52 -9.82 -3.35
CA VAL A 174 18.37 -8.79 -2.33
C VAL A 174 17.59 -9.33 -1.14
N LEU A 175 16.56 -10.14 -1.40
CA LEU A 175 15.73 -10.74 -0.35
C LEU A 175 16.50 -11.77 0.50
N THR A 176 17.39 -12.55 -0.10
CA THR A 176 18.24 -13.54 0.58
C THR A 176 19.41 -12.93 1.38
N LYS A 177 19.84 -11.71 1.04
CA LYS A 177 20.92 -11.01 1.77
C LYS A 177 20.47 -10.26 3.02
N ILE A 178 19.16 -10.04 3.19
CA ILE A 178 18.61 -9.36 4.38
C ILE A 178 18.59 -10.29 5.61
N TYR A 179 18.87 -11.59 5.46
CA TYR A 179 18.92 -12.58 6.54
C TYR A 179 20.11 -12.44 7.52
N CYS A 180 20.98 -11.41 7.37
CA CYS A 180 22.19 -11.26 8.19
C CYS A 180 22.11 -10.19 9.30
N PHE A 181 20.92 -9.71 9.66
CA PHE A 181 20.74 -8.81 10.80
C PHE A 181 19.53 -9.24 11.65
N ASP A 182 19.64 -10.39 12.32
CA ASP A 182 18.90 -10.71 13.53
C ASP A 182 19.85 -11.45 14.49
#